data_AF-A0A843JYU4-F1
#
_entry.id   AF-A0A843JYU4-F1
#
_cell.length_a   1.000
_cell.length_b   1.000
_cell.length_c   1.000
_cell.angle_alpha   90.00
_cell.angle_beta   90.00
_cell.angle_gamma   90.00
#
_symmetry.space_group_name_H-M   'P 1'
#
loop_
_entity.id
_entity.type
_entity.pdbx_description
1 polymer ?
#
loop_
_entity_poly.entity_id
_entity_poly.type
_entity_poly.pdbx_seq_one_letter_code
_entity_poly.pdbx_strand_id
1 'polypeptide(L)'
;MIHPDRIFSFKELDREEDLIEAMTNHKWPICYGFYYGNLLYLGDGDSEDHPEYAVITVDSTEGHHGVHGREVGRIKPLGMPATEVQRFVADMIAGRYQSDIPVYVRAEPMWHHSCSFCQMQDE
;
A
#
# COMPACT_ATOMS: atom_id res chain seq x y z
N MET A 1 -10.63 -2.88 -2.46
CA MET A 1 -9.32 -3.55 -2.54
C MET A 1 -9.46 -4.77 -3.42
N ILE A 2 -8.45 -5.11 -4.22
CA ILE A 2 -8.49 -6.32 -5.06
C ILE A 2 -8.28 -7.54 -4.17
N HIS A 3 -7.34 -7.48 -3.22
CA HIS A 3 -6.96 -8.61 -2.37
C HIS A 3 -6.99 -8.29 -0.87
N PRO A 4 -8.18 -8.01 -0.28
CA PRO A 4 -8.32 -7.66 1.14
C PRO A 4 -7.97 -8.80 2.11
N ASP A 5 -7.91 -10.04 1.62
CA ASP A 5 -7.59 -11.26 2.36
C ASP A 5 -6.09 -11.47 2.60
N ARG A 6 -5.23 -10.73 1.89
CA ARG A 6 -3.77 -10.83 2.03
C ARG A 6 -3.28 -10.14 3.30
N ILE A 7 -2.14 -10.59 3.81
CA ILE A 7 -1.40 -9.91 4.88
C ILE A 7 -0.33 -9.07 4.22
N PHE A 8 -0.31 -7.78 4.53
CA PHE A 8 0.60 -6.82 3.94
C PHE A 8 1.75 -6.47 4.89
N SER A 9 2.96 -6.43 4.35
CA SER A 9 4.10 -5.81 5.03
C SER A 9 4.16 -4.36 4.61
N PHE A 10 4.52 -3.46 5.52
CA PHE A 10 4.85 -2.10 5.13
C PHE A 10 6.12 -1.60 5.79
N LYS A 11 6.78 -0.67 5.10
CA LYS A 11 7.86 0.13 5.67
C LYS A 11 7.39 1.57 5.84
N GLU A 12 7.61 2.12 7.03
CA GLU A 12 7.42 3.55 7.27
C GLU A 12 8.50 4.37 6.56
N LEU A 13 8.07 5.42 5.89
CA LEU A 13 8.92 6.38 5.21
C LEU A 13 8.64 7.78 5.76
N ASP A 14 9.70 8.54 6.03
CA ASP A 14 9.58 9.90 6.57
C ASP A 14 9.50 10.97 5.47
N ARG A 15 9.88 10.63 4.24
CA ARG A 15 10.04 11.58 3.13
C ARG A 15 9.20 11.17 1.93
N GLU A 16 8.54 12.14 1.30
CA GLU A 16 7.77 11.97 0.06
C GLU A 16 8.65 11.41 -1.07
N GLU A 17 9.87 11.94 -1.19
CA GLU A 17 10.84 11.55 -2.22
C GLU A 17 11.17 10.06 -2.13
N ASP A 18 11.36 9.53 -0.92
CA ASP A 18 11.66 8.12 -0.68
C ASP A 18 10.48 7.23 -1.10
N LEU A 19 9.24 7.68 -0.85
CA LEU A 19 8.04 6.97 -1.27
C LEU A 19 7.91 6.94 -2.79
N ILE A 20 8.11 8.09 -3.45
CA ILE A 20 8.06 8.17 -4.92
C ILE A 20 9.13 7.27 -5.53
N GLU A 21 10.37 7.36 -5.04
CA GLU A 21 11.48 6.54 -5.52
C GLU A 21 11.22 5.03 -5.29
N ALA A 22 10.66 4.66 -4.15
CA ALA A 22 10.30 3.29 -3.86
C ALA A 22 9.20 2.79 -4.81
N MET A 23 8.18 3.60 -5.09
CA MET A 23 7.08 3.21 -5.97
C MET A 23 7.46 3.13 -7.45
N THR A 24 8.35 4.00 -7.95
CA THR A 24 8.64 4.10 -9.39
C THR A 24 9.86 3.30 -9.84
N ASN A 25 10.90 3.20 -9.00
CA ASN A 25 12.22 2.73 -9.44
C ASN A 25 12.61 1.36 -8.87
N HIS A 26 11.84 0.84 -7.91
CA HIS A 26 12.16 -0.39 -7.21
C HIS A 26 11.10 -1.46 -7.46
N LYS A 27 11.55 -2.69 -7.64
CA LYS A 27 10.70 -3.88 -7.68
C LYS A 27 10.56 -4.42 -6.26
N TRP A 28 9.34 -4.41 -5.74
CA TRP A 28 9.03 -4.93 -4.41
C TRP A 28 8.23 -6.23 -4.51
N PRO A 29 8.34 -7.12 -3.52
CA PRO A 29 7.47 -8.28 -3.43
C PRO A 29 5.99 -7.88 -3.40
N ILE A 30 5.11 -8.75 -3.90
CA ILE A 30 3.66 -8.58 -3.70
C ILE A 30 3.34 -8.55 -2.20
N CYS A 31 2.26 -7.85 -1.82
CA CYS A 31 1.86 -7.59 -0.45
C CYS A 31 2.82 -6.67 0.32
N TYR A 32 3.86 -6.14 -0.30
CA TYR A 32 4.70 -5.11 0.29
C TYR A 32 4.13 -3.72 0.01
N GLY A 33 4.33 -2.81 0.95
CA GLY A 33 3.83 -1.45 0.85
C GLY A 33 4.59 -0.47 1.71
N PHE A 34 4.05 0.74 1.81
CA PHE A 34 4.68 1.84 2.52
C PHE A 34 3.66 2.55 3.41
N TYR A 35 4.13 3.02 4.56
CA TYR A 35 3.37 3.94 5.38
C TYR A 35 3.97 5.34 5.27
N TYR A 36 3.18 6.31 4.86
CA TYR A 36 3.60 7.70 4.69
C TYR A 36 2.43 8.64 4.97
N GLY A 37 2.66 9.64 5.82
CA GLY A 37 1.67 10.70 6.09
C GLY A 37 0.30 10.19 6.52
N ASN A 38 0.27 9.19 7.40
CA ASN A 38 -0.93 8.51 7.91
C ASN A 38 -1.72 7.68 6.87
N LEU A 39 -1.11 7.37 5.73
CA LEU A 39 -1.69 6.52 4.68
C LEU A 39 -0.83 5.29 4.46
N LEU A 40 -1.50 4.17 4.18
CA LEU A 40 -0.88 2.92 3.74
C LEU A 40 -0.96 2.83 2.22
N TYR A 41 0.17 2.63 1.56
CA TYR A 41 0.31 2.39 0.13
C TYR A 41 0.65 0.92 -0.05
N LEU A 42 -0.36 0.06 -0.22
CA LEU A 42 -0.21 -1.38 -0.20
C LEU A 42 -0.15 -1.96 -1.62
N GLY A 43 0.90 -2.73 -1.92
CA GLY A 43 1.06 -3.44 -3.20
C GLY A 43 0.01 -4.52 -3.37
N ASP A 44 -1.13 -4.14 -3.94
CA ASP A 44 -2.36 -4.91 -4.06
C ASP A 44 -2.58 -5.45 -5.50
N GLY A 45 -1.54 -5.36 -6.33
CA GLY A 45 -1.54 -5.96 -7.68
C GLY A 45 -1.23 -7.46 -7.69
N ASP A 46 -1.18 -8.01 -8.89
CA ASP A 46 -0.84 -9.42 -9.16
C ASP A 46 0.55 -9.61 -9.78
N SER A 47 1.29 -8.52 -9.96
CA SER A 47 2.60 -8.54 -10.61
C SER A 47 3.57 -7.61 -9.90
N GLU A 48 4.74 -8.15 -9.57
CA GLU A 48 5.87 -7.37 -9.09
C GLU A 48 6.50 -6.56 -10.25
N ASP A 49 6.35 -7.01 -11.49
CA ASP A 49 6.83 -6.30 -12.69
C ASP A 49 5.90 -5.16 -13.10
N HIS A 50 4.67 -5.15 -12.62
CA HIS A 50 3.69 -4.09 -12.85
C HIS A 50 2.97 -3.75 -11.53
N PRO A 51 3.67 -3.11 -10.58
CA PRO A 51 3.13 -2.87 -9.27
C PRO A 51 1.91 -1.94 -9.33
N GLU A 52 0.90 -2.27 -8.52
CA GLU A 52 -0.29 -1.46 -8.28
C GLU A 52 -0.44 -1.27 -6.78
N TYR A 53 -0.54 -0.02 -6.33
CA TYR A 53 -0.69 0.32 -4.93
C TYR A 53 -2.10 0.81 -4.64
N ALA A 54 -2.76 0.19 -3.66
CA ALA A 54 -3.99 0.69 -3.04
C ALA A 54 -3.62 1.61 -1.88
N VAL A 55 -4.22 2.80 -1.84
CA VAL A 55 -4.01 3.78 -0.78
C VAL A 55 -5.13 3.66 0.24
N ILE A 56 -4.78 3.44 1.50
CA ILE A 56 -5.71 3.16 2.58
C ILE A 56 -5.49 4.15 3.73
N THR A 57 -6.58 4.73 4.22
CA THR A 57 -6.61 5.50 5.47
C THR A 57 -6.66 4.55 6.68
N VAL A 58 -6.05 4.92 7.80
CA VAL A 58 -6.15 4.16 9.05
C VAL A 58 -7.18 4.84 9.94
N ASP A 59 -8.42 4.34 9.94
CA ASP A 59 -9.49 4.89 10.78
C ASP A 59 -9.41 4.30 12.20
N SER A 60 -9.13 3.00 12.33
CA SER A 60 -8.83 2.34 13.60
C SER A 60 -8.01 1.06 13.40
N THR A 61 -7.43 0.54 14.48
CA THR A 61 -6.69 -0.73 14.47
C THR A 61 -7.36 -1.76 15.37
N GLU A 62 -7.29 -3.04 14.97
CA GLU A 62 -7.83 -4.17 15.72
C GLU A 62 -6.75 -5.24 15.92
N GLY A 63 -6.56 -5.68 17.17
CA GLY A 63 -5.49 -6.62 17.51
C GLY A 63 -4.11 -6.04 17.21
N HIS A 64 -3.14 -6.90 16.87
CA HIS A 64 -1.77 -6.48 16.60
C HIS A 64 -1.57 -5.94 15.17
N HIS A 65 -2.39 -6.37 14.21
CA HIS A 65 -2.13 -6.18 12.78
C HIS A 65 -3.36 -5.81 11.94
N GLY A 66 -4.57 -5.81 12.52
CA GLY A 66 -5.79 -5.44 11.82
C GLY A 66 -5.91 -3.93 11.65
N VAL A 67 -6.27 -3.49 10.46
CA VAL A 67 -6.53 -2.08 10.11
C VAL A 67 -7.92 -1.98 9.53
N HIS A 68 -8.77 -1.21 10.18
CA HIS A 68 -10.05 -0.75 9.64
C HIS A 68 -9.83 0.63 9.03
N GLY A 69 -10.22 0.77 7.76
CA GLY A 69 -9.92 1.95 6.99
C GLY A 69 -10.79 2.10 5.77
N ARG A 70 -10.41 3.04 4.90
CA ARG A 70 -11.05 3.25 3.60
C ARG A 70 -9.99 3.27 2.50
N GLU A 71 -10.23 2.52 1.44
CA GLU A 71 -9.48 2.65 0.20
C GLU A 71 -9.87 3.97 -0.47
N VAL A 72 -8.90 4.85 -0.59
CA VAL A 72 -9.08 6.24 -1.02
C VAL A 72 -8.47 6.57 -2.37
N GLY A 73 -7.66 5.66 -2.91
CA GLY A 73 -7.07 5.82 -4.23
C GLY A 73 -6.25 4.61 -4.66
N ARG A 74 -5.84 4.61 -5.92
CA ARG A 74 -4.97 3.59 -6.51
C ARG A 74 -3.99 4.20 -7.50
N ILE A 75 -2.81 3.60 -7.62
CA ILE A 75 -1.79 4.04 -8.58
C ILE A 75 -1.00 2.86 -9.16
N LYS A 76 -0.67 2.97 -10.46
CA LYS A 76 0.25 2.08 -11.19
C LYS A 76 1.51 2.88 -11.57
N PRO A 77 2.45 3.07 -10.65
CA PRO A 77 3.51 4.08 -10.78
C PRO A 77 4.57 3.72 -11.85
N LEU A 78 4.68 2.46 -12.25
CA LEU A 78 5.68 2.05 -13.23
C LEU A 78 5.45 2.73 -14.59
N GLY A 79 6.46 3.45 -15.06
CA GLY A 79 6.41 4.19 -16.32
C GLY A 79 5.68 5.53 -16.23
N MET A 80 5.13 5.90 -15.07
CA MET A 80 4.61 7.25 -14.84
C MET A 80 5.76 8.24 -14.59
N PRO A 81 5.65 9.50 -15.06
CA PRO A 81 6.57 10.55 -14.66
C PRO A 81 6.54 10.77 -13.14
N ALA A 82 7.70 10.97 -12.51
CA ALA A 82 7.79 11.21 -11.06
C ALA A 82 6.91 12.38 -10.59
N THR A 83 6.73 13.41 -11.42
CA THR A 83 5.85 14.56 -11.13
C THR A 83 4.37 14.18 -11.06
N GLU A 84 3.92 13.17 -11.80
CA GLU A 84 2.54 12.69 -11.73
C GLU A 84 2.32 11.87 -10.46
N VAL A 85 3.28 11.02 -10.10
CA VAL A 85 3.28 10.26 -8.85
C VAL A 85 3.31 11.21 -7.65
N GLN A 86 4.14 12.26 -7.72
CA GLN A 86 4.20 13.31 -6.72
C GLN A 86 2.85 14.02 -6.55
N ARG A 87 2.22 14.44 -7.64
CA ARG A 87 0.90 15.08 -7.59
C ARG A 87 -0.14 14.16 -6.94
N PHE A 88 -0.12 12.87 -7.29
CA PHE A 88 -1.00 11.88 -6.69
C PHE A 88 -0.78 11.77 -5.18
N VAL A 89 0.47 11.64 -4.72
CA VAL A 89 0.79 11.58 -3.28
C VAL A 89 0.32 12.85 -2.56
N ALA A 90 0.59 14.03 -3.13
CA ALA A 90 0.15 15.31 -2.57
C ALA A 90 -1.38 15.43 -2.49
N ASP A 91 -2.12 14.90 -3.47
CA ASP A 91 -3.59 14.82 -3.43
C ASP A 91 -4.07 13.92 -2.28
N MET A 92 -3.46 12.74 -2.11
CA MET A 92 -3.81 11.80 -1.04
C MET A 92 -3.55 12.39 0.35
N ILE A 93 -2.37 12.99 0.57
CA ILE A 93 -2.03 13.64 1.85
C ILE A 93 -2.97 14.80 2.17
N ALA A 94 -3.39 15.56 1.15
CA ALA A 94 -4.34 16.65 1.32
C ALA A 94 -5.81 16.20 1.47
N GLY A 95 -6.07 14.89 1.50
CA GLY A 95 -7.42 14.33 1.63
C GLY A 95 -8.28 14.43 0.36
N ARG A 96 -7.69 14.72 -0.80
CA ARG A 96 -8.37 14.76 -2.10
C ARG A 96 -8.49 13.35 -2.68
N TYR A 97 -9.27 12.53 -2.00
CA TYR A 97 -9.45 11.12 -2.31
C TYR A 97 -10.24 10.90 -3.61
N GLN A 98 -9.90 9.82 -4.30
CA GLN A 98 -10.54 9.39 -5.55
C GLN A 98 -11.68 8.39 -5.29
N SER A 99 -11.65 7.74 -4.12
CA SER A 99 -12.66 6.79 -3.66
C SER A 99 -12.88 6.92 -2.16
N ASP A 100 -13.90 6.24 -1.66
CA ASP A 100 -14.18 6.15 -0.23
C ASP A 100 -14.83 4.80 0.09
N ILE A 101 -14.07 3.72 -0.12
CA ILE A 101 -14.56 2.35 0.00
C ILE A 101 -14.07 1.78 1.33
N PRO A 102 -14.95 1.44 2.29
CA PRO A 102 -14.52 0.80 3.54
C PRO A 102 -13.81 -0.52 3.28
N VAL A 103 -12.68 -0.72 3.97
CA VAL A 103 -11.85 -1.92 3.87
C VAL A 103 -11.37 -2.35 5.26
N TYR A 104 -11.18 -3.65 5.40
CA TYR A 104 -10.46 -4.23 6.53
C TYR A 104 -9.28 -5.02 5.97
N VAL A 105 -8.08 -4.71 6.45
CA VAL A 105 -6.84 -5.32 5.96
C VAL A 105 -5.95 -5.71 7.13
N ARG A 106 -5.03 -6.64 6.90
CA ARG A 106 -3.95 -6.94 7.85
C ARG A 106 -2.66 -6.33 7.34
N ALA A 107 -2.04 -5.46 8.14
CA ALA A 107 -0.81 -4.77 7.78
C ALA A 107 0.20 -4.81 8.94
N GLU A 108 1.43 -5.23 8.66
CA GLU A 108 2.49 -5.42 9.65
C GLU A 108 3.72 -4.55 9.33
N PRO A 109 4.34 -3.89 10.33
CA PRO A 109 5.51 -3.03 10.13
C PRO A 109 6.82 -3.82 9.96
N MET A 110 6.79 -5.15 10.12
CA MET A 110 7.93 -6.03 9.92
C MET A 110 7.77 -6.78 8.61
N TRP A 111 8.85 -6.83 7.82
CA TRP A 111 8.83 -7.60 6.59
C TRP A 111 8.67 -9.08 6.90
N HIS A 112 7.48 -9.61 6.61
CA HIS A 112 7.25 -11.04 6.56
C HIS A 112 7.57 -11.49 5.13
N HIS A 113 8.61 -12.29 4.96
CA HIS A 113 9.06 -12.84 3.68
C HIS A 113 8.03 -13.83 3.03
N SER A 114 6.73 -13.51 2.97
CA SER A 114 5.67 -14.41 2.51
C SER A 114 4.95 -13.91 1.25
N CYS A 115 5.47 -14.28 0.08
CA CYS A 115 4.73 -14.27 -1.18
C CYS A 115 5.22 -15.46 -2.02
N SER A 116 4.38 -16.46 -2.31
CA SER A 116 3.44 -16.51 -3.44
C SER A 116 1.96 -16.42 -3.01
N PHE A 117 1.59 -15.24 -2.50
CA PHE A 117 0.28 -14.81 -1.98
C PHE A 117 -0.11 -15.28 -0.56
N CYS A 118 0.88 -15.38 0.36
CA CYS A 118 0.70 -15.58 1.81
C CYS A 118 0.22 -16.99 2.28
N GLN A 119 0.92 -18.09 1.95
CA GLN A 119 0.64 -19.43 2.50
C GLN A 119 0.73 -19.47 4.05
N MET A 120 -0.41 -19.66 4.73
CA MET A 120 -0.52 -20.56 5.88
C MET A 120 -1.46 -21.71 5.48
N GLN A 121 -0.90 -22.87 5.14
CA GLN A 121 -1.61 -24.14 5.32
C GLN A 121 -1.44 -24.51 6.80
N ASP A 122 -2.48 -24.30 7.60
CA ASP A 122 -2.63 -25.06 8.84
C ASP A 122 -3.68 -26.15 8.58
N GLU A 123 -3.22 -27.34 8.17
CA GLU A 123 -3.87 -28.62 8.47
C GLU A 123 -2.85 -29.60 9.04
#